data_AF-A0A9P1J178-F1
#
_entry.id   AF-A0A9P1J178-F1
#
_cell.length_a   1.000
_cell.length_b   1.000
_cell.length_c   1.000
_cell.angle_alpha   90.00
_cell.angle_beta   90.00
_cell.angle_gamma   90.00
#
_symmetry.space_group_name_H-M   'P 1'
#
loop_
_entity.id
_entity.type
_entity.pdbx_description
1 polymer ?
#
loop_
_entity_poly.entity_id
_entity_poly.type
_entity_poly.pdbx_seq_one_letter_code
_entity_poly.pdbx_strand_id
1 'polypeptide(L)'
;MADTLEGSSNCEETINIEESRRKYEERRRKILEEEQKERRNGMNISSDEDDNDVDDMFLTAVQRKREKLHRRALLKQFLAPTSNQKEEIERKRKRKEEEKQHEEAKKTLLEKHAEIMENQEDVDENEKQRREEEELLDKVTRGGALAEMTKGEQYEKPIETGWRPPAHIRNQTQKDYEEYRKRRGINVEGENIPPAFGSFLEMKFPKSILEGLKNKGIFAPTAIQMQGIPVA
;
A
#
# COMPACT_ATOMS: atom_id res chain seq x y z
N MET A 1 26.83 -98.71 3.31
CA MET A 1 27.82 -99.24 2.35
C MET A 1 27.58 -98.47 1.06
N ALA A 2 28.29 -97.34 0.90
CA ALA A 2 29.59 -97.24 0.19
C ALA A 2 29.31 -97.22 -1.32
N ASP A 3 29.51 -96.07 -1.98
CA ASP A 3 30.70 -95.69 -2.79
C ASP A 3 30.29 -95.76 -4.28
N THR A 4 30.63 -94.89 -5.25
CA THR A 4 31.50 -93.70 -5.33
C THR A 4 31.19 -92.96 -6.66
N LEU A 5 31.49 -91.64 -6.69
CA LEU A 5 32.04 -90.81 -7.79
C LEU A 5 31.26 -90.61 -9.12
N GLU A 6 30.94 -89.35 -9.45
CA GLU A 6 31.76 -88.46 -10.29
C GLU A 6 31.04 -87.12 -10.53
N GLY A 7 31.78 -86.00 -10.51
CA GLY A 7 31.18 -84.69 -10.77
C GLY A 7 32.08 -83.50 -10.45
N SER A 8 33.22 -83.46 -11.14
CA SER A 8 34.14 -82.35 -11.33
C SER A 8 33.56 -80.94 -11.22
N SER A 9 34.28 -80.05 -10.51
CA SER A 9 34.95 -78.88 -11.10
C SER A 9 35.04 -77.72 -10.11
N ASN A 10 36.26 -77.46 -9.64
CA ASN A 10 36.91 -76.15 -9.49
C ASN A 10 36.02 -74.92 -9.29
N CYS A 11 36.24 -74.21 -8.18
CA CYS A 11 36.47 -72.76 -8.16
C CYS A 11 37.20 -72.43 -6.84
N GLU A 12 38.51 -72.60 -6.82
CA GLU A 12 39.35 -71.86 -5.88
C GLU A 12 39.20 -70.38 -6.23
N GLU A 13 38.29 -69.67 -5.56
CA GLU A 13 38.35 -68.20 -5.48
C GLU A 13 39.58 -67.82 -4.66
N THR A 14 40.76 -67.96 -5.27
CA THR A 14 41.92 -67.20 -4.86
C THR A 14 41.54 -65.74 -5.07
N ILE A 15 41.12 -65.08 -3.99
CA ILE A 15 40.84 -63.66 -3.96
C ILE A 15 42.09 -63.00 -4.53
N ASN A 16 41.99 -62.51 -5.77
CA ASN A 16 43.11 -61.94 -6.48
C ASN A 16 43.55 -60.69 -5.71
N ILE A 17 44.57 -60.85 -4.87
CA ILE A 17 45.08 -59.83 -3.94
C ILE A 17 45.46 -58.58 -4.73
N GLU A 18 45.96 -58.77 -5.94
CA GLU A 18 46.37 -57.70 -6.85
C GLU A 18 45.15 -56.93 -7.39
N GLU A 19 44.07 -57.63 -7.74
CA GLU A 19 42.82 -56.99 -8.15
C GLU A 19 42.14 -56.25 -6.98
N SER A 20 42.23 -56.82 -5.78
CA SER A 20 41.74 -56.19 -4.55
C SER A 20 42.55 -54.93 -4.20
N ARG A 21 43.87 -54.97 -4.39
CA ARG A 21 44.75 -53.81 -4.21
C ARG A 21 44.46 -52.73 -5.25
N ARG A 22 44.22 -53.10 -6.50
CA ARG A 22 43.83 -52.15 -7.57
C ARG A 22 42.49 -51.49 -7.28
N LYS A 23 41.48 -52.25 -6.83
CA LYS A 23 40.18 -51.70 -6.39
C LYS A 23 40.34 -50.76 -5.20
N TYR A 24 41.23 -51.08 -4.26
CA TYR A 24 41.53 -50.22 -3.11
C TYR A 24 42.24 -48.92 -3.54
N GLU A 25 43.21 -49.01 -4.43
CA GLU A 25 43.94 -47.86 -4.99
C GLU A 25 43.02 -46.95 -5.82
N GLU A 26 42.13 -47.52 -6.64
CA GLU A 26 41.12 -46.77 -7.40
C GLU A 26 40.11 -46.09 -6.48
N ARG A 27 39.61 -46.79 -5.45
CA ARG A 27 38.70 -46.22 -4.45
C ARG A 27 39.37 -45.08 -3.68
N ARG A 28 40.64 -45.26 -3.27
CA ARG A 28 41.45 -44.23 -2.61
C ARG A 28 41.68 -43.01 -3.50
N ARG A 29 41.95 -43.22 -4.80
CA ARG A 29 42.09 -42.13 -5.77
C ARG A 29 40.79 -41.35 -5.94
N LYS A 30 39.66 -42.06 -6.01
CA LYS A 30 38.34 -41.44 -6.15
C LYS A 30 37.97 -40.60 -4.93
N ILE A 31 38.27 -41.09 -3.72
CA ILE A 31 38.09 -40.34 -2.47
C ILE A 31 38.96 -39.06 -2.47
N LEU A 32 40.22 -39.14 -2.88
CA LEU A 32 41.10 -37.96 -2.97
C LEU A 32 40.62 -36.94 -4.01
N GLU A 33 40.11 -37.41 -5.15
CA GLU A 33 39.55 -36.55 -6.19
C GLU A 33 38.25 -35.88 -5.74
N GLU A 34 37.40 -36.63 -5.02
CA GLU A 34 36.18 -36.13 -4.40
C GLU A 34 36.51 -35.12 -3.29
N GLU A 35 37.47 -35.40 -2.42
CA GLU A 35 37.96 -34.48 -1.39
C GLU A 35 38.57 -33.21 -2.01
N GLN A 36 39.32 -33.31 -3.12
CA GLN A 36 39.80 -32.15 -3.87
C GLN A 36 38.66 -31.36 -4.50
N LYS A 37 37.62 -32.04 -4.98
CA LYS A 37 36.42 -31.42 -5.55
C LYS A 37 35.57 -30.75 -4.46
N GLU A 38 35.51 -31.33 -3.26
CA GLU A 38 34.84 -30.76 -2.08
C GLU A 38 35.61 -29.57 -1.52
N ARG A 39 36.95 -29.63 -1.46
CA ARG A 39 37.82 -28.48 -1.16
C ARG A 39 37.67 -27.36 -2.19
N ARG A 40 37.44 -27.71 -3.46
CA ARG A 40 37.15 -26.75 -4.54
C ARG A 40 35.74 -26.19 -4.47
N ASN A 41 34.76 -26.97 -4.01
CA ASN A 41 33.36 -26.59 -3.88
C ASN A 41 33.02 -25.94 -2.53
N GLY A 42 33.93 -26.02 -1.54
CA GLY A 42 33.80 -25.39 -0.23
C GLY A 42 32.77 -26.05 0.68
N MET A 43 32.59 -27.37 0.60
CA MET A 43 31.69 -28.11 1.49
C MET A 43 32.50 -28.84 2.56
N ASN A 44 32.93 -28.11 3.59
CA ASN A 44 33.35 -28.69 4.86
C ASN A 44 32.19 -28.45 5.83
N ILE A 45 31.15 -29.30 5.78
CA ILE A 45 30.12 -29.30 6.81
C ILE A 45 30.66 -30.16 7.95
N SER A 46 31.40 -29.54 8.85
CA SER A 46 31.67 -30.15 10.16
C SER A 46 30.33 -30.15 10.87
N SER A 47 29.74 -31.33 10.98
CA SER A 47 28.57 -31.57 11.82
C SER A 47 29.01 -31.49 13.28
N ASP A 48 29.08 -30.29 13.82
CA ASP A 48 29.07 -30.08 15.27
C ASP A 48 28.44 -28.71 15.58
N GLU A 49 27.67 -28.73 16.66
CA GLU A 49 26.67 -27.78 17.13
C GLU A 49 27.20 -26.35 17.34
N ASP A 50 26.60 -25.34 16.72
CA ASP A 50 26.06 -24.12 17.36
C ASP A 50 25.46 -23.18 16.31
N ASP A 51 24.20 -22.77 16.51
CA ASP A 51 23.35 -22.08 15.52
C ASP A 51 23.41 -20.54 15.65
N ASN A 52 24.57 -19.98 16.02
CA ASN A 52 24.73 -18.55 16.29
C ASN A 52 26.09 -18.01 15.85
N ASP A 53 26.33 -17.91 14.53
CA ASP A 53 27.18 -16.86 13.90
C ASP A 53 27.23 -17.08 12.38
N VAL A 54 26.23 -16.57 11.68
CA VAL A 54 26.12 -16.64 10.21
C VAL A 54 27.16 -15.78 9.47
N ASP A 55 27.95 -14.97 10.19
CA ASP A 55 28.86 -13.95 9.64
C ASP A 55 30.33 -14.43 9.47
N ASP A 56 30.74 -15.56 10.04
CA ASP A 56 32.14 -16.04 10.00
C ASP A 56 32.41 -17.19 9.01
N MET A 57 31.56 -17.36 7.99
CA MET A 57 31.77 -18.36 6.95
C MET A 57 32.83 -17.92 5.93
N PHE A 58 34.04 -18.51 6.00
CA PHE A 58 35.14 -18.23 5.07
C PHE A 58 34.84 -18.67 3.62
N LEU A 59 34.31 -17.74 2.81
CA LEU A 59 34.15 -17.93 1.37
C LEU A 59 35.51 -17.99 0.66
N THR A 60 35.74 -19.05 -0.10
CA THR A 60 36.95 -19.20 -0.93
C THR A 60 37.07 -18.02 -1.91
N ALA A 61 38.31 -17.66 -2.32
CA ALA A 61 38.54 -16.57 -3.26
C ALA A 61 37.74 -16.72 -4.58
N VAL A 62 37.46 -17.96 -4.99
CA VAL A 62 36.65 -18.30 -6.16
C VAL A 62 35.16 -18.02 -5.91
N GLN A 63 34.62 -18.41 -4.75
CA GLN A 63 33.24 -18.12 -4.36
C GLN A 63 33.00 -16.61 -4.23
N ARG A 64 33.91 -15.86 -3.58
CA ARG A 64 33.82 -14.40 -3.47
C ARG A 64 33.82 -13.71 -4.84
N LYS A 65 34.60 -14.23 -5.80
CA LYS A 65 34.60 -13.73 -7.19
C LYS A 65 33.26 -14.00 -7.89
N ARG A 66 32.67 -15.19 -7.69
CA ARG A 66 31.37 -15.57 -8.27
C ARG A 66 30.22 -14.77 -7.66
N GLU A 67 30.18 -14.64 -6.35
CA GLU A 67 29.19 -13.87 -5.61
C GLU A 67 29.26 -12.38 -5.98
N LYS A 68 30.47 -11.80 -6.03
CA LYS A 68 30.67 -10.41 -6.47
C LYS A 68 30.21 -10.19 -7.91
N LEU A 69 30.43 -11.16 -8.81
CA LEU A 69 29.92 -11.10 -10.18
C LEU A 69 28.38 -11.19 -10.22
N HIS A 70 27.77 -12.09 -9.46
CA HIS A 70 26.32 -12.24 -9.36
C HIS A 70 25.67 -10.97 -8.79
N ARG A 71 26.18 -10.45 -7.67
CA ARG A 71 25.75 -9.20 -7.06
C ARG A 71 25.89 -8.03 -8.03
N ARG A 72 27.00 -7.96 -8.80
CA ARG A 72 27.18 -6.93 -9.84
C ARG A 72 26.18 -7.08 -10.99
N ALA A 73 25.82 -8.30 -11.38
CA ALA A 73 24.82 -8.55 -12.42
C ALA A 73 23.42 -8.09 -11.97
N LEU A 74 23.01 -8.43 -10.75
CA LEU A 74 21.77 -7.94 -10.15
C LEU A 74 21.77 -6.41 -10.03
N LEU A 75 22.84 -5.82 -9.50
CA LEU A 75 22.96 -4.36 -9.40
C LEU A 75 22.87 -3.68 -10.76
N LYS A 76 23.46 -4.27 -11.81
CA LYS A 76 23.39 -3.73 -13.17
C LYS A 76 21.95 -3.74 -13.72
N GLN A 77 21.17 -4.76 -13.40
CA GLN A 77 19.76 -4.86 -13.77
C GLN A 77 18.88 -3.83 -13.03
N PHE A 78 19.21 -3.51 -11.78
CA PHE A 78 18.44 -2.57 -10.95
C PHE A 78 18.85 -1.09 -11.11
N LEU A 79 20.15 -0.76 -11.18
CA LEU A 79 20.61 0.64 -11.24
C LEU A 79 20.65 1.23 -12.66
N ALA A 80 20.89 0.42 -13.69
CA ALA A 80 20.97 0.91 -15.06
C ALA A 80 20.27 -0.04 -16.05
N PRO A 81 18.95 -0.24 -15.93
CA PRO A 81 18.23 -0.97 -16.94
C PRO A 81 18.22 -0.15 -18.23
N THR A 82 18.65 -0.75 -19.33
CA THR A 82 18.55 -0.14 -20.66
C THR A 82 17.08 0.12 -21.00
N SER A 83 16.79 1.07 -21.90
CA SER A 83 15.41 1.39 -22.32
C SER A 83 14.61 0.14 -22.70
N ASN A 84 15.24 -0.77 -23.45
CA ASN A 84 14.63 -2.03 -23.89
C ASN A 84 14.31 -2.99 -22.72
N GLN A 85 15.13 -3.00 -21.66
CA GLN A 85 14.88 -3.85 -20.48
C GLN A 85 13.79 -3.28 -19.57
N LYS A 86 13.69 -1.95 -19.45
CA LYS A 86 12.59 -1.28 -18.73
C LYS A 86 11.25 -1.60 -19.39
N GLU A 87 11.18 -1.46 -20.71
CA GLU A 87 9.97 -1.80 -21.48
C GLU A 87 9.58 -3.28 -21.35
N GLU A 88 10.56 -4.20 -21.33
CA GLU A 88 10.26 -5.63 -21.19
C GLU A 88 9.70 -5.96 -19.80
N ILE A 89 10.25 -5.36 -18.74
CA ILE A 89 9.77 -5.54 -17.37
C ILE A 89 8.36 -4.97 -17.21
N GLU A 90 8.09 -3.80 -17.80
CA GLU A 90 6.78 -3.15 -17.77
C GLU A 90 5.73 -3.96 -18.54
N ARG A 91 6.07 -4.47 -19.74
CA ARG A 91 5.18 -5.36 -20.50
C ARG A 91 4.88 -6.66 -19.75
N LYS A 92 5.87 -7.23 -19.03
CA LYS A 92 5.66 -8.42 -18.18
C LYS A 92 4.76 -8.12 -16.98
N ARG A 93 4.88 -6.94 -16.37
CA ARG A 93 3.97 -6.51 -15.29
C ARG A 93 2.55 -6.33 -15.80
N LYS A 94 2.38 -5.64 -16.93
CA LYS A 94 1.08 -5.41 -17.56
C LYS A 94 0.38 -6.72 -17.95
N ARG A 95 1.11 -7.67 -18.54
CA ARG A 95 0.56 -9.01 -18.85
C ARG A 95 0.09 -9.76 -17.60
N LYS A 96 0.87 -9.73 -16.51
CA LYS A 96 0.47 -10.35 -15.24
C LYS A 96 -0.76 -9.69 -14.63
N GLU A 97 -0.89 -8.38 -14.79
CA GLU A 97 -2.05 -7.62 -14.31
C GLU A 97 -3.30 -7.91 -15.16
N GLU A 98 -3.15 -7.98 -16.48
CA GLU A 98 -4.20 -8.41 -17.42
C GLU A 98 -4.64 -9.86 -17.16
N GLU A 99 -3.69 -10.77 -16.86
CA GLU A 99 -3.97 -12.15 -16.47
C GLU A 99 -4.78 -12.22 -15.16
N LYS A 100 -4.39 -11.44 -14.14
CA LYS A 100 -5.14 -11.34 -12.88
C LYS A 100 -6.55 -10.78 -13.08
N GLN A 101 -6.69 -9.71 -13.86
CA GLN A 101 -8.00 -9.13 -14.17
C GLN A 101 -8.89 -10.13 -14.94
N HIS A 102 -8.30 -10.92 -15.83
CA HIS A 102 -9.02 -11.95 -16.56
C HIS A 102 -9.43 -13.12 -15.66
N GLU A 103 -8.60 -13.50 -14.68
CA GLU A 103 -8.95 -14.47 -13.65
C GLU A 103 -10.09 -13.96 -12.76
N GLU A 104 -10.04 -12.70 -12.31
CA GLU A 104 -11.10 -12.05 -11.54
C GLU A 104 -12.41 -11.87 -12.32
N ALA A 105 -12.33 -11.71 -13.65
CA ALA A 105 -13.49 -11.66 -14.53
C ALA A 105 -14.13 -13.05 -14.76
N LYS A 106 -13.33 -14.13 -14.70
CA LYS A 106 -13.82 -15.51 -14.83
C LYS A 106 -14.49 -16.05 -13.56
N LYS A 107 -14.15 -15.49 -12.39
CA LYS A 107 -14.79 -15.87 -11.12
C LYS A 107 -16.30 -15.66 -11.20
N THR A 108 -17.06 -16.66 -10.78
CA THR A 108 -18.53 -16.58 -10.80
C THR A 108 -19.04 -15.64 -9.70
N LEU A 109 -20.28 -15.13 -9.85
CA LEU A 109 -20.88 -14.26 -8.84
C LEU A 109 -20.97 -14.94 -7.46
N LEU A 110 -21.25 -16.25 -7.43
CA LEU A 110 -21.31 -17.06 -6.21
C LEU A 110 -19.92 -17.22 -5.58
N GLU A 111 -18.87 -17.40 -6.38
CA GLU A 111 -17.49 -17.52 -5.92
C GLU A 111 -16.98 -16.20 -5.33
N LYS A 112 -17.29 -15.06 -5.97
CA LYS A 112 -17.02 -13.72 -5.40
C LYS A 112 -17.76 -13.51 -4.08
N HIS A 113 -19.01 -13.96 -3.99
CA HIS A 113 -19.80 -13.86 -2.77
C HIS A 113 -19.23 -14.73 -1.64
N ALA A 114 -18.79 -15.95 -1.94
CA ALA A 114 -18.14 -16.83 -0.97
C ALA A 114 -16.81 -16.24 -0.47
N GLU A 115 -15.98 -15.69 -1.35
CA GLU A 115 -14.72 -15.01 -1.01
C GLU A 115 -14.96 -13.75 -0.17
N ILE A 116 -16.07 -13.03 -0.41
CA ILE A 116 -16.47 -11.87 0.43
C ILE A 116 -16.93 -12.33 1.81
N MET A 117 -17.70 -13.43 1.91
CA MET A 117 -18.19 -13.95 3.19
C MET A 117 -17.04 -14.52 4.03
N GLU A 118 -16.14 -15.30 3.44
CA GLU A 118 -14.95 -15.85 4.10
C GLU A 118 -14.03 -14.73 4.61
N ASN A 119 -13.79 -13.69 3.80
CA ASN A 119 -13.01 -12.52 4.23
C ASN A 119 -13.76 -11.60 5.21
N GLN A 120 -15.07 -11.74 5.40
CA GLN A 120 -15.85 -10.98 6.38
C GLN A 120 -15.95 -11.70 7.73
N GLU A 121 -15.90 -13.03 7.73
CA GLU A 121 -15.97 -13.85 8.95
C GLU A 121 -14.73 -13.68 9.86
N ASP A 122 -13.59 -13.24 9.31
CA ASP A 122 -12.32 -13.07 10.04
C ASP A 122 -11.96 -11.63 10.44
N VAL A 123 -12.82 -10.64 10.15
CA VAL A 123 -12.51 -9.22 10.43
C VAL A 123 -13.18 -8.77 11.71
N ASP A 124 -12.37 -8.54 12.75
CA ASP A 124 -12.82 -7.93 14.01
C ASP A 124 -13.59 -6.62 13.72
N GLU A 125 -14.72 -6.41 14.38
CA GLU A 125 -15.60 -5.24 14.20
C GLU A 125 -14.80 -3.93 14.36
N ASN A 126 -13.77 -3.93 15.20
CA ASN A 126 -12.85 -2.79 15.36
C ASN A 126 -12.01 -2.49 14.11
N GLU A 127 -11.62 -3.51 13.35
CA GLU A 127 -10.83 -3.33 12.13
C GLU A 127 -11.70 -2.81 10.98
N LYS A 128 -12.96 -3.23 10.95
CA LYS A 128 -13.95 -2.67 10.04
C LYS A 128 -14.23 -1.20 10.34
N GLN A 129 -14.38 -0.84 11.62
CA GLN A 129 -14.53 0.56 12.05
C GLN A 129 -13.31 1.41 11.67
N ARG A 130 -12.09 0.93 11.92
CA ARG A 130 -10.86 1.66 11.51
C ARG A 130 -10.80 1.89 10.01
N ARG A 131 -11.19 0.89 9.20
CA ARG A 131 -11.20 1.00 7.74
C ARG A 131 -12.23 2.02 7.26
N GLU A 132 -13.42 2.03 7.85
CA GLU A 132 -14.47 3.01 7.55
C GLU A 132 -14.04 4.43 7.95
N GLU A 133 -13.40 4.61 9.11
CA GLU A 133 -12.85 5.90 9.56
C GLU A 133 -11.71 6.40 8.65
N GLU A 134 -10.80 5.52 8.24
CA GLU A 134 -9.70 5.84 7.33
C GLU A 134 -10.22 6.24 5.93
N GLU A 135 -11.20 5.51 5.41
CA GLU A 135 -11.86 5.84 4.15
C GLU A 135 -12.56 7.21 4.21
N LEU A 136 -13.16 7.53 5.35
CA LEU A 136 -13.81 8.83 5.57
C LEU A 136 -12.77 9.96 5.66
N LEU A 137 -11.64 9.73 6.33
CA LEU A 137 -10.50 10.66 6.37
C LEU A 137 -9.89 10.90 4.99
N ASP A 138 -9.72 9.85 4.18
CA ASP A 138 -9.20 9.97 2.81
C ASP A 138 -10.15 10.78 1.91
N LYS A 139 -11.46 10.53 1.99
CA LYS A 139 -12.48 11.31 1.26
C LYS A 139 -12.52 12.79 1.67
N VAL A 140 -12.33 13.08 2.96
CA VAL A 140 -12.30 14.46 3.48
C VAL A 140 -11.01 15.17 3.10
N THR A 141 -9.86 14.52 3.21
CA THR A 141 -8.54 15.10 2.87
C THR A 141 -8.37 15.32 1.38
N ARG A 142 -8.96 14.48 0.53
CA ARG A 142 -9.04 14.71 -0.93
C ARG A 142 -10.01 15.83 -1.33
N GLY A 143 -10.67 16.49 -0.37
CA GLY A 143 -11.66 17.55 -0.64
C GLY A 143 -12.93 17.04 -1.34
N GLY A 144 -13.11 15.71 -1.39
CA GLY A 144 -14.03 15.04 -2.31
C GLY A 144 -15.47 14.92 -1.82
N ALA A 145 -15.72 15.01 -0.52
CA ALA A 145 -17.08 14.85 0.02
C ALA A 145 -18.07 15.88 -0.53
N LEU A 146 -17.61 17.07 -0.94
CA LEU A 146 -18.45 18.10 -1.59
C LEU A 146 -18.22 18.18 -3.11
N ALA A 147 -17.01 17.85 -3.58
CA ALA A 147 -16.64 18.02 -4.98
C ALA A 147 -17.19 16.92 -5.92
N GLU A 148 -17.32 15.67 -5.45
CA GLU A 148 -17.71 14.55 -6.34
C GLU A 148 -19.23 14.34 -6.50
N MET A 149 -20.06 14.89 -5.61
CA MET A 149 -21.52 14.89 -5.81
C MET A 149 -21.95 15.84 -6.94
N THR A 150 -21.07 16.75 -7.36
CA THR A 150 -21.34 17.76 -8.39
C THR A 150 -20.74 17.31 -9.72
N LYS A 151 -21.24 16.22 -10.28
CA LYS A 151 -20.90 15.79 -11.64
C LYS A 151 -21.42 16.79 -12.67
N GLY A 152 -20.68 17.88 -12.86
CA GLY A 152 -20.57 18.59 -14.14
C GLY A 152 -21.62 19.65 -14.47
N GLU A 153 -22.52 20.03 -13.58
CA GLU A 153 -23.35 21.22 -13.81
C GLU A 153 -22.59 22.47 -13.36
N GLN A 154 -21.88 23.10 -14.30
CA GLN A 154 -21.36 24.45 -14.08
C GLN A 154 -22.52 25.43 -14.10
N TYR A 155 -22.93 25.88 -12.91
CA TYR A 155 -23.86 26.99 -12.78
C TYR A 155 -23.10 28.29 -13.07
N GLU A 156 -23.20 28.79 -14.30
CA GLU A 156 -22.59 30.08 -14.69
C GLU A 156 -23.20 31.28 -13.95
N LYS A 157 -24.42 31.12 -13.41
CA LYS A 157 -25.18 32.19 -12.76
C LYS A 157 -25.46 31.83 -11.30
N PRO A 158 -25.22 32.78 -10.36
CA PRO A 158 -25.68 32.63 -8.99
C PRO A 158 -27.20 32.41 -8.94
N ILE A 159 -27.65 31.63 -7.95
CA ILE A 159 -29.08 31.44 -7.68
C ILE A 159 -29.70 32.81 -7.38
N GLU A 160 -30.83 33.11 -8.03
CA GLU A 160 -31.58 34.34 -7.72
C GLU A 160 -32.21 34.22 -6.34
N THR A 161 -31.66 34.94 -5.36
CA THR A 161 -32.24 35.00 -4.02
C THR A 161 -33.22 36.17 -3.91
N GLY A 162 -34.36 35.93 -3.26
CA GLY A 162 -35.35 36.98 -2.95
C GLY A 162 -34.98 37.84 -1.74
N TRP A 163 -33.88 37.51 -1.06
CA TRP A 163 -33.46 38.19 0.14
C TRP A 163 -32.80 39.53 -0.21
N ARG A 164 -33.20 40.58 0.51
CA ARG A 164 -32.63 41.93 0.32
C ARG A 164 -32.43 42.60 1.67
N PRO A 165 -31.31 43.30 1.87
CA PRO A 165 -31.06 44.01 3.10
C PRO A 165 -32.06 45.17 3.32
N PRO A 166 -32.36 45.52 4.59
CA PRO A 166 -33.13 46.71 4.95
C PRO A 166 -32.56 47.99 4.29
N ALA A 167 -33.44 48.95 4.00
CA ALA A 167 -33.08 50.15 3.23
C ALA A 167 -31.95 50.97 3.88
N HIS A 168 -31.96 51.11 5.21
CA HIS A 168 -30.94 51.87 5.94
C HIS A 168 -29.53 51.27 5.83
N ILE A 169 -29.42 49.95 5.64
CA ILE A 169 -28.13 49.28 5.42
C ILE A 169 -27.74 49.43 3.96
N ARG A 170 -28.67 49.18 3.04
CA ARG A 170 -28.41 49.32 1.58
C ARG A 170 -27.90 50.70 1.16
N ASN A 171 -28.30 51.75 1.88
CA ASN A 171 -27.90 53.13 1.60
C ASN A 171 -26.53 53.50 2.22
N GLN A 172 -25.89 52.61 2.98
CA GLN A 172 -24.56 52.84 3.54
C GLN A 172 -23.49 52.71 2.47
N THR A 173 -22.37 53.40 2.69
CA THR A 173 -21.22 53.32 1.80
C THR A 173 -20.38 52.08 2.11
N GLN A 174 -19.56 51.64 1.16
CA GLN A 174 -18.67 50.50 1.35
C GLN A 174 -17.70 50.70 2.54
N LYS A 175 -17.26 51.94 2.77
CA LYS A 175 -16.41 52.31 3.91
C LYS A 175 -17.11 52.04 5.24
N ASP A 176 -18.41 52.34 5.34
CA ASP A 176 -19.18 52.10 6.56
C ASP A 176 -19.25 50.60 6.89
N TYR A 177 -19.38 49.74 5.87
CA TYR A 177 -19.36 48.29 6.05
C TYR A 177 -18.00 47.78 6.51
N GLU A 178 -16.90 48.30 5.93
CA GLU A 178 -15.54 47.95 6.32
C GLU A 178 -15.22 48.40 7.74
N GLU A 179 -15.62 49.60 8.13
CA GLU A 179 -15.49 50.09 9.51
C GLU A 179 -16.31 49.24 10.48
N TYR A 180 -17.51 48.82 10.10
CA TYR A 180 -18.32 47.90 10.89
C TYR A 180 -17.62 46.54 11.08
N ARG A 181 -17.10 45.94 10.00
CA ARG A 181 -16.34 44.67 10.05
C ARG A 181 -15.10 44.81 10.92
N LYS A 182 -14.34 45.90 10.79
CA LYS A 182 -13.15 46.18 11.59
C LYS A 182 -13.47 46.29 13.08
N ARG A 183 -14.55 46.99 13.45
CA ARG A 183 -15.01 47.08 14.85
C ARG A 183 -15.40 45.73 15.44
N ARG A 184 -15.88 44.80 14.62
CA ARG A 184 -16.29 43.46 15.03
C ARG A 184 -15.19 42.39 14.85
N GLY A 185 -14.01 42.78 14.38
CA GLY A 185 -12.90 41.85 14.13
C GLY A 185 -13.17 40.84 13.01
N ILE A 186 -14.00 41.22 12.02
CA ILE A 186 -14.36 40.36 10.89
C ILE A 186 -13.41 40.64 9.73
N ASN A 187 -12.66 39.62 9.29
CA ASN A 187 -11.91 39.64 8.04
C ASN A 187 -12.65 38.79 7.01
N VAL A 188 -12.84 39.32 5.78
CA VAL A 188 -13.58 38.63 4.73
C VAL A 188 -12.83 38.78 3.41
N GLU A 189 -12.70 37.67 2.69
CA GLU A 189 -12.08 37.59 1.38
C GLU A 189 -13.13 37.05 0.39
N GLY A 190 -13.18 37.63 -0.82
CA GLY A 190 -14.12 37.22 -1.86
C GLY A 190 -14.70 38.39 -2.65
N GLU A 191 -15.50 38.06 -3.66
CA GLU A 191 -16.23 39.03 -4.50
C GLU A 191 -17.68 39.16 -4.03
N ASN A 192 -18.30 40.33 -4.23
CA ASN A 192 -19.71 40.60 -3.88
C ASN A 192 -20.09 40.29 -2.41
N ILE A 193 -19.25 40.69 -1.45
CA ILE A 193 -19.47 40.42 -0.02
C ILE A 193 -20.67 41.23 0.51
N PRO A 194 -21.73 40.59 1.04
CA PRO A 194 -22.88 41.29 1.61
C PRO A 194 -22.52 42.04 2.90
N PRO A 195 -23.32 43.04 3.30
CA PRO A 195 -23.11 43.80 4.53
C PRO A 195 -23.24 42.91 5.78
N ALA A 196 -22.54 43.25 6.86
CA ALA A 196 -22.64 42.57 8.15
C ALA A 196 -23.75 43.20 9.01
N PHE A 197 -24.56 42.37 9.68
CA PHE A 197 -25.71 42.83 10.48
C PHE A 197 -25.48 42.62 11.97
N GLY A 198 -25.88 43.59 12.78
CA GLY A 198 -25.69 43.52 14.23
C GLY A 198 -26.84 42.89 15.00
N SER A 199 -27.97 42.64 14.34
CA SER A 199 -29.19 42.18 14.99
C SER A 199 -29.90 41.11 14.16
N PHE A 200 -30.45 40.11 14.85
CA PHE A 200 -31.29 39.07 14.22
C PHE A 200 -32.55 39.63 13.55
N LEU A 201 -33.03 40.78 14.02
CA LEU A 201 -34.18 41.46 13.40
C LEU A 201 -33.83 42.01 12.02
N GLU A 202 -32.62 42.57 11.89
CA GLU A 202 -32.13 43.15 10.62
C GLU A 202 -31.85 42.06 9.57
N MET A 203 -31.55 40.84 10.02
CA MET A 203 -31.39 39.64 9.17
C MET A 203 -32.71 39.13 8.58
N LYS A 204 -33.86 39.66 9.00
CA LYS A 204 -35.22 39.29 8.55
C LYS A 204 -35.64 37.86 8.87
N PHE A 205 -35.28 37.35 10.05
CA PHE A 205 -35.79 36.05 10.49
C PHE A 205 -37.31 36.06 10.75
N PRO A 206 -38.01 34.93 10.50
CA PRO A 206 -39.38 34.72 10.96
C PRO A 206 -39.51 34.92 12.48
N LYS A 207 -40.69 35.42 12.91
CA LYS A 207 -40.97 35.69 14.33
C LYS A 207 -40.75 34.47 15.24
N SER A 208 -41.11 33.28 14.76
CA SER A 208 -40.90 32.01 15.49
C SER A 208 -39.43 31.75 15.81
N ILE A 209 -38.51 32.07 14.90
CA ILE A 209 -37.06 31.92 15.13
C ILE A 209 -36.57 32.97 16.12
N LEU A 210 -37.03 34.22 16.00
CA LEU A 210 -36.66 35.29 16.94
C LEU A 210 -37.10 34.96 18.37
N GLU A 211 -38.31 34.42 18.55
CA GLU A 211 -38.80 33.93 19.84
C GLU A 211 -37.96 32.77 20.37
N GLY A 212 -37.61 31.81 19.51
CA GLY A 212 -36.72 30.71 19.87
C GLY A 212 -35.33 31.17 20.31
N LEU A 213 -34.73 32.15 19.64
CA LEU A 213 -33.43 32.74 20.01
C LEU A 213 -33.51 33.48 21.35
N LYS A 214 -34.59 34.25 21.56
CA LYS A 214 -34.83 34.95 22.82
C LYS A 214 -34.99 33.99 24.00
N ASN A 215 -35.75 32.91 23.81
CA ASN A 215 -35.94 31.87 24.84
C ASN A 215 -34.63 31.15 25.20
N LYS A 216 -33.70 31.05 24.24
CA LYS A 216 -32.35 30.52 24.46
C LYS A 216 -31.36 31.54 25.04
N GLY A 217 -31.79 32.78 25.30
CA GLY A 217 -30.92 33.84 25.82
C GLY A 217 -29.92 34.40 24.80
N ILE A 218 -30.15 34.18 23.50
CA ILE A 218 -29.28 34.67 22.43
C ILE A 218 -29.85 35.99 21.90
N PHE A 219 -29.31 37.11 22.39
CA PHE A 219 -29.81 38.44 22.03
C PHE A 219 -29.06 39.07 20.85
N ALA A 220 -27.81 38.69 20.62
CA ALA A 220 -26.96 39.26 19.57
C ALA A 220 -26.25 38.15 18.77
N PRO A 221 -26.12 38.30 17.44
CA PRO A 221 -25.38 37.38 16.61
C PRO A 221 -23.87 37.43 16.91
N THR A 222 -23.21 36.28 16.77
CA THR A 222 -21.75 36.19 16.81
C THR A 222 -21.12 36.78 15.56
N ALA A 223 -19.81 37.09 15.58
CA ALA A 223 -19.10 37.66 14.43
C ALA A 223 -19.26 36.84 13.13
N ILE A 224 -19.23 35.51 13.26
CA ILE A 224 -19.44 34.59 12.14
C ILE A 224 -20.89 34.65 11.65
N GLN A 225 -21.87 34.73 12.56
CA GLN A 225 -23.29 34.84 12.19
C GLN A 225 -23.63 36.17 11.52
N MET A 226 -23.03 37.27 11.97
CA MET A 226 -23.22 38.62 11.41
C MET A 226 -22.92 38.68 9.91
N GLN A 227 -21.92 37.92 9.46
CA GLN A 227 -21.47 37.88 8.07
C GLN A 227 -21.93 36.62 7.32
N GLY A 228 -22.08 35.49 8.00
CA GLY A 228 -22.39 34.20 7.36
C GLY A 228 -23.85 34.02 6.98
N ILE A 229 -24.79 34.57 7.76
CA ILE A 229 -26.23 34.46 7.47
C ILE A 229 -26.61 35.21 6.17
N PRO A 230 -26.09 36.43 5.92
CA PRO A 230 -26.38 37.17 4.68
C PRO A 230 -25.72 36.64 3.40
N VAL A 231 -24.72 35.76 3.50
CA VAL A 231 -23.94 35.25 2.35
C VAL A 231 -24.68 34.13 1.62
N ALA A 232 -25.67 33.50 2.28
CA ALA A 232 -26.47 32.41 1.75
C ALA A 232 -27.58 32.86 0.78
#